data_AF-A0A950P805-F1
#
_entry.id   AF-A0A950P805-F1
#
_cell.length_a   1.000
_cell.length_b   1.000
_cell.length_c   1.000
_cell.angle_alpha   90.00
_cell.angle_beta   90.00
_cell.angle_gamma   90.00
#
_symmetry.space_group_name_H-M   'P 1'
#
loop_
_entity.id
_entity.type
_entity.pdbx_description
1 polymer ?
#
loop_
_entity_poly.entity_id
_entity_poly.type
_entity_poly.pdbx_seq_one_letter_code
_entity_poly.pdbx_strand_id
1 'polypeptide(L)'
;MSGGIGSFSQMGFTEAEIATHALESVNGADTVQSVNKAFQDVHSFTTGQQCEPWTYGNYPLHIPNNVDYTVTPNNGQMSLAQSCTPISSADPQIAQYRKVSGG
;
A
#
# COMPACT_ATOMS: atom_id res chain seq x y z
N MET A 1 -5.49 19.92 19.75
CA MET A 1 -4.94 18.83 18.93
C MET A 1 -4.71 19.39 17.55
N SER A 2 -3.46 19.64 17.16
CA SER A 2 -3.15 20.17 15.82
C SER A 2 -3.34 19.03 14.84
N GLY A 3 -4.29 19.17 13.89
CA GLY A 3 -4.64 18.19 12.87
C GLY A 3 -3.53 18.04 11.81
N GLY A 4 -2.35 17.60 12.24
CA GLY A 4 -1.25 17.28 11.36
C GLY A 4 -1.60 16.05 10.52
N ILE A 5 -1.18 16.09 9.25
CA ILE A 5 -1.12 14.92 8.37
C ILE A 5 -0.34 13.83 9.11
N GLY A 6 -1.06 12.82 9.60
CA GLY A 6 -0.50 11.65 10.27
C GLY A 6 -0.50 10.46 9.31
N SER A 7 0.48 9.57 9.46
CA SER A 7 0.62 8.37 8.61
C SER A 7 -0.68 7.54 8.55
N PHE A 8 -1.42 7.42 9.65
CA PHE A 8 -2.70 6.69 9.66
C PHE A 8 -3.79 7.35 8.81
N SER A 9 -3.91 8.68 8.83
CA SER A 9 -4.90 9.38 7.98
C SER A 9 -4.51 9.30 6.50
N GLN A 10 -3.21 9.34 6.20
CA GLN A 10 -2.69 9.12 4.85
C GLN A 10 -3.01 7.71 4.34
N MET A 11 -2.77 6.69 5.18
CA MET A 11 -3.09 5.30 4.84
C MET A 11 -4.59 5.09 4.65
N GLY A 12 -5.44 5.66 5.51
CA GLY A 12 -6.89 5.57 5.33
C GLY A 12 -7.39 6.21 4.04
N PHE A 13 -6.78 7.31 3.58
CA PHE A 13 -7.06 7.88 2.27
C PHE A 13 -6.62 6.94 1.14
N THR A 14 -5.40 6.41 1.21
CA THR A 14 -4.86 5.47 0.21
C THR A 14 -5.71 4.21 0.08
N GLU A 15 -6.15 3.62 1.19
CA GLU A 15 -7.05 2.47 1.19
C GLU A 15 -8.39 2.79 0.51
N ALA A 16 -8.97 3.96 0.78
CA ALA A 16 -10.21 4.40 0.15
C ALA A 16 -10.04 4.65 -1.35
N GLU A 17 -8.92 5.26 -1.77
CA GLU A 17 -8.62 5.52 -3.17
C GLU A 17 -8.49 4.21 -3.98
N ILE A 18 -7.74 3.24 -3.44
CA ILE A 18 -7.62 1.89 -3.99
C ILE A 18 -9.00 1.22 -4.11
N ALA A 19 -9.82 1.31 -3.04
CA ALA A 19 -11.14 0.70 -3.02
C ALA A 19 -12.06 1.31 -4.08
N THR A 20 -12.05 2.63 -4.23
CA THR A 20 -12.78 3.33 -5.29
C THR A 20 -12.32 2.85 -6.66
N HIS A 21 -11.01 2.81 -6.91
CA HIS A 21 -10.47 2.32 -8.19
C HIS A 21 -10.92 0.89 -8.51
N ALA A 22 -10.88 -0.01 -7.53
CA ALA A 22 -11.34 -1.38 -7.70
C ALA A 22 -12.84 -1.42 -8.03
N LEU A 23 -13.67 -0.73 -7.25
CA LEU A 23 -15.12 -0.74 -7.43
C LEU A 23 -15.55 -0.10 -8.77
N GLU A 24 -14.86 0.93 -9.24
CA GLU A 24 -15.11 1.53 -10.56
C GLU A 24 -14.83 0.56 -11.72
N SER A 25 -14.04 -0.50 -11.51
CA SER A 25 -13.78 -1.54 -12.51
C SER A 25 -14.88 -2.62 -12.57
N VAL A 26 -15.79 -2.67 -11.59
CA VAL A 26 -16.87 -3.66 -11.55
C VAL A 26 -17.89 -3.36 -12.64
N ASN A 27 -18.09 -4.34 -13.53
CA ASN A 27 -19.13 -4.27 -14.55
C ASN A 27 -20.32 -5.13 -14.13
N GLY A 28 -21.48 -4.52 -13.93
CA GLY A 28 -22.72 -5.20 -13.53
C GLY A 28 -23.06 -4.98 -12.06
N ALA A 29 -23.64 -5.98 -11.40
CA ALA A 29 -24.05 -5.87 -10.00
C ALA A 29 -22.86 -6.01 -9.05
N ASP A 30 -22.88 -5.22 -7.98
CA ASP A 30 -21.95 -5.34 -6.85
C ASP A 30 -22.34 -6.54 -5.99
N THR A 31 -21.68 -7.66 -6.26
CA THR A 31 -21.80 -8.91 -5.50
C THR A 31 -20.49 -9.17 -4.78
N VAL A 32 -20.51 -10.00 -3.73
CA VAL A 32 -19.28 -10.41 -3.03
C VAL A 32 -18.25 -10.95 -4.03
N GLN A 33 -18.68 -11.73 -5.02
CA GLN A 33 -17.82 -12.32 -6.02
C GLN A 33 -17.22 -11.27 -6.97
N SER A 34 -18.02 -10.34 -7.50
CA SER A 34 -17.52 -9.30 -8.42
C SER A 34 -16.62 -8.29 -7.72
N VAL A 35 -16.96 -7.89 -6.49
CA VAL A 35 -16.13 -7.00 -5.68
C VAL A 35 -14.81 -7.65 -5.30
N ASN A 36 -14.83 -8.89 -4.78
CA ASN A 36 -13.59 -9.60 -4.45
C ASN A 36 -12.67 -9.77 -5.65
N LYS A 37 -13.25 -10.09 -6.82
CA LYS A 37 -12.49 -10.17 -8.06
C LYS A 37 -11.85 -8.82 -8.41
N ALA A 38 -12.60 -7.72 -8.33
CA ALA A 38 -12.08 -6.40 -8.63
C ALA A 38 -10.90 -6.01 -7.71
N PHE A 39 -10.99 -6.28 -6.41
CA PHE A 39 -9.86 -6.07 -5.48
C PHE A 39 -8.66 -6.95 -5.81
N GLN A 40 -8.87 -8.23 -6.12
CA GLN A 40 -7.80 -9.16 -6.51
C GLN A 40 -7.08 -8.75 -7.80
N ASP A 41 -7.79 -8.10 -8.71
CA ASP A 41 -7.26 -7.59 -9.98
C ASP A 41 -6.51 -6.24 -9.82
N VAL A 42 -6.46 -5.64 -8.62
CA VAL A 42 -5.65 -4.43 -8.38
C VAL A 42 -4.17 -4.81 -8.34
N HIS A 43 -3.45 -4.31 -9.34
CA HIS A 43 -2.01 -4.50 -9.50
C HIS A 43 -1.33 -3.19 -9.90
N SER A 44 -0.10 -3.00 -9.44
CA SER A 44 0.74 -1.84 -9.82
C SER A 44 0.08 -0.47 -9.59
N PHE A 45 -0.78 -0.35 -8.58
CA PHE A 45 -1.51 0.87 -8.26
C PHE A 45 -0.57 1.91 -7.61
N THR A 46 -0.41 3.06 -8.25
CA THR A 46 0.48 4.12 -7.73
C THR A 46 -0.28 5.01 -6.76
N THR A 47 0.12 5.01 -5.50
CA THR A 47 -0.56 5.75 -4.42
C THR A 47 -0.01 7.15 -4.19
N GLY A 48 1.13 7.50 -4.80
CA GLY A 48 1.87 8.73 -4.56
C GLY A 48 2.49 8.86 -3.15
N GLN A 49 2.13 7.97 -2.22
CA GLN A 49 2.59 7.97 -0.82
C GLN A 49 3.62 6.87 -0.54
N GLN A 50 3.52 5.74 -1.23
CA GLN A 50 4.39 4.59 -1.05
C GLN A 50 5.56 4.64 -2.04
N CYS A 51 6.68 4.01 -1.68
CA CYS A 51 7.88 3.95 -2.50
C CYS A 51 7.69 3.12 -3.78
N GLU A 52 6.86 2.10 -3.72
CA GLU A 52 6.57 1.20 -4.83
C GLU A 52 5.06 1.13 -5.07
N PRO A 53 4.63 0.79 -6.30
CA PRO A 53 3.23 0.56 -6.60
C PRO A 53 2.64 -0.58 -5.76
N TRP A 54 1.39 -0.42 -5.36
CA TRP A 54 0.67 -1.39 -4.55
C TRP A 54 -0.01 -2.46 -5.39
N THR A 55 0.00 -3.69 -4.89
CA THR A 55 -0.66 -4.84 -5.53
C THR A 55 -1.40 -5.63 -4.45
N TYR A 56 -2.71 -5.80 -4.60
CA TYR A 56 -3.46 -6.67 -3.70
C TYR A 56 -3.23 -8.14 -4.07
N GLY A 57 -3.53 -8.48 -5.33
CA GLY A 57 -3.34 -9.82 -5.91
C GLY A 57 -4.00 -10.96 -5.14
N ASN A 58 -3.65 -12.19 -5.51
CA ASN A 58 -4.02 -13.39 -4.77
C ASN A 58 -2.76 -13.96 -4.09
N TYR A 59 -2.35 -13.31 -2.99
CA TYR A 59 -1.18 -13.71 -2.23
C TYR A 59 -1.57 -14.25 -0.85
N PRO A 60 -0.80 -15.20 -0.28
CA PRO A 60 -1.05 -15.70 1.09
C PRO A 60 -0.94 -14.61 2.17
N LEU A 61 -0.21 -13.54 1.86
CA LEU A 61 -0.02 -12.36 2.70
C LEU A 61 -0.15 -11.12 1.82
N HIS A 62 -1.02 -10.19 2.21
CA HIS A 62 -1.16 -8.90 1.56
C HIS A 62 -0.31 -7.88 2.32
N ILE A 63 0.97 -7.81 1.97
CA ILE A 63 1.89 -6.84 2.55
C ILE A 63 1.79 -5.56 1.70
N PRO A 64 1.26 -4.45 2.25
CA PRO A 64 1.07 -3.25 1.46
C PRO A 64 2.40 -2.62 1.02
N ASN A 65 3.47 -2.81 1.79
CA ASN A 65 4.77 -2.20 1.50
C ASN A 65 5.94 -3.16 1.77
N ASN A 66 6.84 -3.29 0.81
CA ASN A 66 8.12 -4.02 0.90
C ASN A 66 9.34 -3.07 0.98
N VAL A 67 9.10 -1.75 0.93
CA VAL A 67 10.12 -0.69 0.88
C VAL A 67 9.72 0.52 1.74
N ASP A 68 10.47 0.79 2.81
CA ASP A 68 10.20 1.91 3.71
C ASP A 68 11.05 3.13 3.38
N TYR A 69 10.50 4.31 3.65
CA TYR A 69 11.27 5.55 3.81
C TYR A 69 11.08 6.06 5.24
N THR A 70 12.10 6.71 5.79
CA THR A 70 12.03 7.26 7.15
C THR A 70 12.00 8.77 7.09
N VAL A 71 11.09 9.38 7.85
CA VAL A 71 11.08 10.83 8.10
C VAL A 71 11.32 11.10 9.58
N THR A 72 11.98 12.20 9.89
CA THR A 72 12.17 12.69 11.25
C THR A 72 11.70 14.13 11.39
N PRO A 73 11.19 14.53 12.56
CA PRO A 73 10.87 15.94 12.80
C PRO A 73 12.13 16.80 12.79
N ASN A 74 12.12 17.87 12.00
CA ASN A 74 13.13 18.92 11.99
C ASN A 74 12.41 20.28 12.02
N ASN A 75 12.61 21.05 13.10
CA ASN A 75 11.94 22.34 13.31
C ASN A 75 10.40 22.31 13.11
N GLY A 76 9.76 21.22 13.55
CA GLY A 76 8.30 21.06 13.45
C GLY A 76 7.79 20.60 12.08
N GLN A 77 8.68 20.29 11.12
CA GLN A 77 8.34 19.71 9.82
C GLN A 77 8.94 18.31 9.69
N MET A 78 8.21 17.38 9.07
CA MET A 78 8.78 16.06 8.76
C MET A 78 9.76 16.19 7.60
N SER A 79 11.00 15.78 7.79
CA SER A 79 12.06 15.77 6.77
C SER A 79 12.50 14.34 6.49
N LEU A 80 12.82 14.03 5.24
CA LEU A 80 13.31 12.70 4.85
C LEU A 80 14.67 12.44 5.53
N ALA A 81 14.72 11.39 6.35
CA ALA A 81 15.93 10.91 7.01
C ALA A 81 16.56 9.72 6.26
N GLN A 82 15.73 8.91 5.60
CA GLN A 82 16.15 7.77 4.79
C GLN A 82 15.20 7.65 3.61
N SER A 83 15.76 7.58 2.39
CA SER A 83 14.99 7.32 1.18
C SER A 83 14.40 5.91 1.18
N CYS A 84 13.62 5.59 0.15
CA CYS A 84 13.07 4.26 -0.08
C CYS A 84 14.15 3.17 0.04
N THR A 85 13.94 2.24 0.97
CA THR A 85 14.84 1.15 1.28
C THR A 85 14.08 -0.14 1.52
N PRO A 86 14.52 -1.28 0.94
CA PRO A 86 13.84 -2.55 1.13
C PRO A 86 13.80 -2.94 2.61
N ILE A 87 12.62 -3.38 3.08
CA ILE A 87 12.48 -3.97 4.42
C ILE A 87 13.42 -5.18 4.54
N SER A 88 14.01 -5.40 5.71
CA SER A 88 14.93 -6.52 5.90
C SER A 88 14.28 -7.86 5.55
N SER A 89 14.95 -8.68 4.72
CA SER A 89 14.51 -10.05 4.43
C SER A 89 14.77 -11.01 5.59
N ALA A 90 15.27 -10.53 6.72
CA ALA A 90 15.32 -11.30 7.96
C ALA A 90 13.91 -11.60 8.48
N ASP A 91 12.91 -10.80 8.11
CA ASP A 91 11.50 -11.12 8.33
C ASP A 91 11.06 -12.24 7.36
N PRO A 92 10.67 -13.43 7.85
CA PRO A 92 10.26 -14.54 7.00
C PRO A 92 9.06 -14.22 6.10
N GLN A 93 8.15 -13.35 6.54
CA GLN A 93 6.95 -12.96 5.79
C GLN A 93 7.32 -12.06 4.60
N ILE A 94 8.25 -11.12 4.81
CA ILE A 94 8.79 -10.27 3.74
C ILE A 94 9.58 -11.11 2.74
N ALA A 95 10.39 -12.06 3.23
CA ALA A 95 11.15 -12.97 2.37
C ALA A 95 10.23 -13.87 1.53
N GLN A 96 9.08 -14.29 2.07
CA GLN A 96 8.07 -15.05 1.33
C GLN A 96 7.35 -14.18 0.30
N TYR A 97 6.96 -12.96 0.68
CA TYR A 97 6.24 -12.03 -0.19
C TYR A 97 7.06 -11.65 -1.44
N ARG A 98 8.34 -11.31 -1.29
CA ARG A 98 9.22 -10.96 -2.42
C ARG A 98 9.33 -12.05 -3.49
N LYS A 99 9.24 -13.33 -3.09
CA LYS A 99 9.29 -14.45 -4.05
C LYS A 99 8.06 -14.52 -4.95
N VAL A 100 6.92 -13.97 -4.50
CA VAL A 100 5.64 -14.07 -5.21
C VAL A 100 5.20 -12.75 -5.84
N SER A 101 5.67 -11.60 -5.34
CA SER A 101 5.31 -10.27 -5.83
C SER A 101 6.22 -9.72 -6.95
N GLY A 102 7.32 -10.41 -7.28
CA GLY A 102 8.17 -10.04 -8.43
C GLY A 102 9.41 -9.22 -8.11
N GLY A 103 9.66 -8.92 -6.82
CA GLY A 103 10.89 -8.26 -6.35
C GLY A 103 10.77 -6.76 -6.34
#